data_AF-A0A7Y5A4N9-F1
#
_entry.id   AF-A0A7Y5A4N9-F1
#
_cell.length_a   1.000
_cell.length_b   1.000
_cell.length_c   1.000
_cell.angle_alpha   90.00
_cell.angle_beta   90.00
_cell.angle_gamma   90.00
#
_symmetry.space_group_name_H-M   'P 1'
#
loop_
_entity.id
_entity.type
_entity.pdbx_description
1 polymer ?
#
loop_
_entity_poly.entity_id
_entity_poly.type
_entity_poly.pdbx_seq_one_letter_code
_entity_poly.pdbx_strand_id
1 'polypeptide(L)'
;DVYFSKISTGNFNESTATIYADHSLLTANQEIGIEVERVFQQLKNPYTPLIFKKLTISPFGVRNLFIRLINNEMNNKKAGKSAWMLLKFNSLTDEKLVRKLYRASQTGVKIKIICRGICVLIPGIKGLSENIEVISIVDKYLEHSRVFEFANNGKPLFFISSADWMNRNLDHRYEVVCPVYDPALQKELHEVLQIQLSDNRKARLVNSGKVNVYKNAGNSESPVRSQLDIYDYLHAKS
;
A
#
# COMPACT_ATOMS: atom_id res chain seq x y z
N ASP A 1 -24.49 -2.28 21.49
CA ASP A 1 -23.21 -3.02 21.49
C ASP A 1 -22.04 -2.07 21.30
N VAL A 2 -20.91 -2.39 21.92
CA VAL A 2 -19.64 -1.68 21.72
C VAL A 2 -18.73 -2.58 20.90
N TYR A 3 -18.29 -2.11 19.74
CA TYR A 3 -17.46 -2.90 18.84
C TYR A 3 -15.97 -2.69 19.13
N PHE A 4 -15.24 -3.80 19.15
CA PHE A 4 -13.79 -3.85 19.04
C PHE A 4 -13.45 -4.64 17.78
N SER A 5 -12.56 -4.10 16.96
CA SER A 5 -12.25 -4.68 15.65
C SER A 5 -10.75 -4.76 15.43
N LYS A 6 -10.34 -5.85 14.77
CA LYS A 6 -9.00 -6.04 14.25
C LYS A 6 -9.05 -6.16 12.73
N ILE A 7 -8.28 -5.35 12.04
CA ILE A 7 -8.08 -5.45 10.58
C ILE A 7 -6.58 -5.63 10.33
N SER A 8 -6.21 -6.62 9.51
CA SER A 8 -4.81 -6.99 9.27
C SER A 8 -4.50 -7.08 7.78
N THR A 9 -3.26 -6.77 7.40
CA THR A 9 -2.75 -6.98 6.03
C THR A 9 -2.46 -8.45 5.73
N GLY A 10 -2.26 -9.25 6.78
CA GLY A 10 -1.95 -10.68 6.71
C GLY A 10 -2.89 -11.54 7.56
N ASN A 11 -2.69 -12.86 7.47
CA ASN A 11 -3.50 -13.84 8.18
C ASN A 11 -3.12 -13.96 9.67
N PHE A 12 -3.89 -14.73 10.43
CA PHE A 12 -3.70 -14.95 11.87
C PHE A 12 -2.83 -16.17 12.19
N ASN A 13 -2.05 -16.67 11.23
CA ASN A 13 -1.26 -17.87 11.46
C ASN A 13 0.03 -17.52 12.21
N GLU A 14 0.14 -18.00 13.46
CA GLU A 14 1.29 -17.78 14.34
C GLU A 14 2.61 -18.20 13.68
N SER A 15 2.61 -19.29 12.91
CA SER A 15 3.81 -19.76 12.20
C SER A 15 4.30 -18.74 11.18
N THR A 16 3.38 -18.10 10.44
CA THR A 16 3.75 -17.07 9.46
C THR A 16 4.04 -15.73 10.09
N ALA A 17 3.44 -15.40 11.25
CA ALA A 17 3.67 -14.14 11.95
C ALA A 17 5.15 -13.93 12.37
N THR A 18 5.92 -15.02 12.56
CA THR A 18 7.36 -14.93 12.89
C THR A 18 8.24 -14.53 11.71
N ILE A 19 7.72 -14.65 10.47
CA ILE A 19 8.48 -14.45 9.24
C ILE A 19 7.87 -13.33 8.37
N TYR A 20 6.57 -13.07 8.48
CA TYR A 20 5.84 -12.13 7.63
C TYR A 20 5.76 -10.77 8.31
N ALA A 21 6.18 -9.72 7.59
CA ALA A 21 6.03 -8.35 8.03
C ALA A 21 4.63 -7.83 7.64
N ASP A 22 3.72 -7.80 8.60
CA ASP A 22 2.31 -7.40 8.46
C ASP A 22 1.93 -6.28 9.44
N HIS A 23 0.89 -5.50 9.11
CA HIS A 23 0.28 -4.54 10.02
C HIS A 23 -1.07 -5.05 10.52
N SER A 24 -1.36 -4.81 11.80
CA SER A 24 -2.65 -5.09 12.43
C SER A 24 -3.16 -3.84 13.13
N LEU A 25 -4.30 -3.31 12.66
CA LEU A 25 -5.02 -2.22 13.30
C LEU A 25 -6.02 -2.80 14.31
N LEU A 26 -5.83 -2.47 15.59
CA LEU A 26 -6.82 -2.65 16.65
C LEU A 26 -7.58 -1.34 16.83
N THR A 27 -8.91 -1.37 16.78
CA THR A 27 -9.72 -0.15 16.87
C THR A 27 -11.04 -0.37 17.61
N ALA A 28 -11.43 0.64 18.38
CA ALA A 28 -12.76 0.78 18.97
C ALA A 28 -13.61 1.83 18.20
N ASN A 29 -13.21 2.19 16.98
CA ASN A 29 -14.03 3.05 16.12
C ASN A 29 -15.32 2.31 15.76
N GLN A 30 -16.45 2.81 16.26
CA GLN A 30 -17.75 2.14 16.12
C GLN A 30 -18.23 2.11 14.67
N GLU A 31 -17.91 3.10 13.84
CA GLU A 31 -18.27 3.09 12.41
C GLU A 31 -17.53 1.98 11.67
N ILE A 32 -16.24 1.78 11.97
CA ILE A 32 -15.47 0.64 11.44
C ILE A 32 -16.02 -0.67 11.99
N GLY A 33 -16.34 -0.74 13.29
CA GLY A 33 -16.86 -1.96 13.93
C GLY A 33 -18.17 -2.46 13.34
N ILE A 34 -19.12 -1.55 13.11
CA ILE A 34 -20.39 -1.84 12.43
C ILE A 34 -20.11 -2.38 11.02
N GLU A 35 -19.15 -1.81 10.29
CA GLU A 35 -18.82 -2.28 8.96
C GLU A 35 -18.06 -3.60 8.95
N VAL A 36 -17.23 -3.89 9.95
CA VAL A 36 -16.62 -5.21 10.12
C VAL A 36 -17.70 -6.27 10.35
N GLU A 37 -18.71 -6.00 11.17
CA GLU A 37 -19.86 -6.89 11.34
C GLU A 37 -20.58 -7.12 9.99
N ARG A 38 -20.78 -6.06 9.20
CA ARG A 38 -21.35 -6.18 7.85
C ARG A 38 -20.51 -7.04 6.92
N VAL A 39 -19.17 -7.01 7.03
CA VAL A 39 -18.32 -7.95 6.27
C VAL A 39 -18.68 -9.39 6.62
N PHE A 40 -18.81 -9.73 7.90
CA PHE A 40 -19.22 -11.08 8.30
C PHE A 40 -20.64 -11.45 7.84
N GLN A 41 -21.57 -10.49 7.86
CA GLN A 41 -22.92 -10.70 7.32
C GLN A 41 -22.89 -10.94 5.80
N GLN A 42 -22.08 -10.17 5.05
CA GLN A 42 -21.88 -10.34 3.61
C GLN A 42 -21.33 -11.73 3.27
N LEU A 43 -20.41 -12.26 4.08
CA LEU A 43 -19.86 -13.60 3.90
C LEU A 43 -20.91 -14.70 4.13
N LYS A 44 -21.85 -14.47 5.07
CA LYS A 44 -22.96 -15.40 5.34
C LYS A 44 -24.05 -15.33 4.26
N ASN A 45 -24.30 -14.15 3.71
CA ASN A 45 -25.30 -13.94 2.65
C ASN A 45 -24.69 -13.16 1.47
N PRO A 46 -23.97 -13.85 0.56
CA PRO A 46 -23.21 -13.22 -0.51
C PRO A 46 -24.07 -12.56 -1.59
N TYR A 47 -25.36 -12.91 -1.68
CA TYR A 47 -26.25 -12.46 -2.75
C TYR A 47 -26.86 -11.07 -2.51
N THR A 48 -26.77 -10.55 -1.28
CA THR A 48 -27.29 -9.21 -0.94
C THR A 48 -26.11 -8.28 -0.67
N PRO A 49 -25.74 -7.40 -1.62
CA PRO A 49 -24.62 -6.49 -1.43
C PRO A 49 -24.93 -5.44 -0.35
N LEU A 50 -24.09 -5.38 0.67
CA LEU A 50 -24.15 -4.37 1.72
C LEU A 50 -23.35 -3.12 1.35
N ILE A 51 -23.77 -1.97 1.89
CA ILE A 51 -23.10 -0.69 1.66
C ILE A 51 -22.08 -0.44 2.77
N PHE A 52 -20.87 -0.10 2.36
CA PHE A 52 -19.75 0.28 3.21
C PHE A 52 -19.38 1.75 2.93
N LYS A 53 -19.26 2.55 3.98
CA LYS A 53 -18.88 3.98 3.94
C LYS A 53 -17.42 4.19 4.31
N LYS A 54 -16.85 3.34 5.18
CA LYS A 54 -15.47 3.47 5.68
C LYS A 54 -14.56 2.42 5.04
N LEU A 55 -14.92 1.16 5.17
CA LEU A 55 -14.24 0.04 4.54
C LEU A 55 -14.57 0.01 3.05
N THR A 56 -13.67 -0.57 2.27
CA THR A 56 -13.97 -0.96 0.89
C THR A 56 -13.63 -2.43 0.74
N ILE A 57 -14.57 -3.21 0.21
CA ILE A 57 -14.43 -4.67 0.15
C ILE A 57 -14.29 -5.16 -1.29
N SER A 58 -13.45 -6.16 -1.55
CA SER A 58 -13.54 -6.90 -2.81
C SER A 58 -14.64 -7.97 -2.71
N PRO A 59 -15.25 -8.40 -3.83
CA PRO A 59 -15.03 -7.91 -5.20
C PRO A 59 -15.71 -6.55 -5.51
N PHE A 60 -16.24 -5.87 -4.49
CA PHE A 60 -17.09 -4.70 -4.63
C PHE A 60 -16.32 -3.37 -4.43
N GLY A 61 -15.64 -2.93 -5.47
CA GLY A 61 -15.24 -1.53 -5.57
C GLY A 61 -13.86 -1.16 -5.02
N VAL A 62 -13.03 -2.11 -4.57
CA VAL A 62 -11.61 -1.85 -4.25
C VAL A 62 -10.87 -1.24 -5.45
N ARG A 63 -11.04 -1.81 -6.65
CA ARG A 63 -10.47 -1.23 -7.87
C ARG A 63 -10.97 0.21 -8.10
N ASN A 64 -12.27 0.44 -7.92
CA ASN A 64 -12.89 1.76 -8.12
C ASN A 64 -12.39 2.78 -7.10
N LEU A 65 -12.18 2.38 -5.84
CA LEU A 65 -11.57 3.22 -4.81
C LEU A 65 -10.19 3.72 -5.27
N PHE A 66 -9.28 2.81 -5.61
CA PHE A 66 -7.93 3.20 -6.01
C PHE A 66 -7.92 4.02 -7.31
N ILE A 67 -8.79 3.69 -8.28
CA ILE A 67 -8.95 4.53 -9.48
C ILE A 67 -9.39 5.96 -9.11
N ARG A 68 -10.34 6.13 -8.19
CA ARG A 68 -10.76 7.47 -7.72
C ARG A 68 -9.63 8.21 -7.03
N LEU A 69 -8.89 7.54 -6.15
CA LEU A 69 -7.76 8.14 -5.43
C LEU A 69 -6.67 8.59 -6.41
N ILE A 70 -6.30 7.75 -7.39
CA ILE A 70 -5.33 8.12 -8.44
C ILE A 70 -5.85 9.31 -9.27
N ASN A 71 -7.13 9.32 -9.66
CA ASN A 71 -7.70 10.44 -10.40
C ASN A 71 -7.71 11.74 -9.56
N ASN A 72 -7.91 11.65 -8.25
CA ASN A 72 -7.83 12.79 -7.35
C ASN A 72 -6.42 13.41 -7.36
N GLU A 73 -5.37 12.59 -7.28
CA GLU A 73 -3.99 13.08 -7.38
C GLU A 73 -3.70 13.70 -8.76
N MET A 74 -4.23 13.13 -9.84
CA MET A 74 -4.16 13.74 -11.17
C MET A 74 -4.83 15.12 -11.21
N ASN A 75 -6.02 15.25 -10.61
CA ASN A 75 -6.76 16.51 -10.57
C ASN A 75 -6.04 17.55 -9.70
N ASN A 76 -5.51 17.14 -8.55
CA ASN A 76 -4.70 17.99 -7.69
C ASN A 76 -3.49 18.53 -8.45
N LYS A 77 -2.77 17.66 -9.15
CA LYS A 77 -1.58 18.06 -9.92
C LYS A 77 -1.91 19.09 -11.01
N LYS A 78 -3.00 18.87 -11.77
CA LYS A 78 -3.48 19.82 -12.78
C LYS A 78 -3.88 21.18 -12.19
N ALA A 79 -4.38 21.19 -10.95
CA ALA A 79 -4.74 22.39 -10.22
C ALA A 79 -3.54 23.04 -9.49
N GLY A 80 -2.31 22.58 -9.72
CA GLY A 80 -1.11 23.11 -9.05
C GLY A 80 -0.99 22.74 -7.56
N LYS A 81 -1.77 21.77 -7.10
CA LYS A 81 -1.80 21.31 -5.70
C LYS A 81 -0.78 20.19 -5.45
N SER A 82 -0.48 19.95 -4.16
CA SER A 82 0.35 18.83 -3.75
C SER A 82 -0.27 17.50 -4.21
N ALA A 83 0.52 16.71 -4.95
CA ALA A 83 0.08 15.46 -5.55
C ALA A 83 1.23 14.46 -5.69
N TRP A 84 1.11 13.35 -4.96
CA TRP A 84 2.05 12.23 -4.96
C TRP A 84 1.38 10.98 -4.37
N MET A 85 1.99 9.83 -4.62
CA MET A 85 1.52 8.54 -4.11
C MET A 85 2.69 7.70 -3.61
N LEU A 86 2.51 7.03 -2.47
CA LEU A 86 3.42 6.04 -1.93
C LEU A 86 2.66 4.73 -1.73
N LEU A 87 3.03 3.69 -2.48
CA LEU A 87 2.24 2.47 -2.60
C LEU A 87 3.11 1.26 -2.25
N LYS A 88 2.65 0.43 -1.31
CA LYS A 88 3.29 -0.82 -0.93
C LYS A 88 2.31 -1.97 -1.11
N PHE A 89 2.74 -3.02 -1.80
CA PHE A 89 1.99 -4.26 -1.98
C PHE A 89 2.92 -5.39 -2.43
N ASN A 90 2.42 -6.62 -2.48
CA ASN A 90 3.23 -7.77 -2.86
C ASN A 90 3.24 -7.97 -4.36
N SER A 91 2.17 -7.61 -5.07
CA SER A 91 2.08 -7.80 -6.52
C SER A 91 1.18 -6.77 -7.22
N LEU A 92 1.59 -6.38 -8.42
CA LEU A 92 0.87 -5.51 -9.35
C LEU A 92 0.77 -6.18 -10.72
N THR A 93 -0.43 -6.65 -11.05
CA THR A 93 -0.76 -7.25 -12.36
C THR A 93 -2.06 -6.73 -12.97
N ASP A 94 -2.84 -5.93 -12.25
CA ASP A 94 -4.09 -5.35 -12.75
C ASP A 94 -3.81 -4.25 -13.81
N GLU A 95 -4.18 -4.51 -15.07
CA GLU A 95 -3.93 -3.59 -16.18
C GLU A 95 -4.63 -2.24 -16.03
N LYS A 96 -5.82 -2.20 -15.42
CA LYS A 96 -6.60 -0.97 -15.29
C LYS A 96 -5.90 0.00 -14.34
N LEU A 97 -5.38 -0.52 -13.22
CA LEU A 97 -4.59 0.25 -12.26
C LEU A 97 -3.22 0.63 -12.84
N VAL A 98 -2.53 -0.26 -13.55
CA VAL A 98 -1.25 0.06 -14.23
C VAL A 98 -1.43 1.21 -15.24
N ARG A 99 -2.45 1.14 -16.11
CA ARG A 99 -2.75 2.22 -17.07
C ARG A 99 -3.08 3.53 -16.36
N LYS A 100 -3.72 3.48 -15.17
CA LYS A 100 -4.00 4.67 -14.37
C LYS A 100 -2.75 5.27 -13.73
N LEU A 101 -1.83 4.44 -13.24
CA LEU A 101 -0.52 4.90 -12.75
C LEU A 101 0.29 5.60 -13.85
N TYR A 102 0.31 5.04 -15.07
CA TYR A 102 0.96 5.71 -16.21
C TYR A 102 0.33 7.08 -16.51
N ARG A 103 -1.00 7.18 -16.56
CA ARG A 103 -1.69 8.47 -16.76
C ARG A 103 -1.39 9.48 -15.66
N ALA A 104 -1.27 9.02 -14.41
CA ALA A 104 -0.90 9.86 -13.28
C ALA A 104 0.54 10.39 -13.42
N SER A 105 1.48 9.51 -13.78
CA SER A 105 2.85 9.90 -14.10
C SER A 105 2.93 10.92 -15.22
N GLN A 106 2.17 10.73 -16.32
CA GLN A 106 2.11 11.69 -17.43
C GLN A 106 1.54 13.07 -17.03
N THR A 107 0.74 13.14 -15.97
CA THR A 107 0.24 14.40 -15.42
C THR A 107 1.28 15.09 -14.50
N GLY A 108 2.39 14.41 -14.19
CA GLY A 108 3.44 14.90 -13.30
C GLY A 108 3.26 14.53 -11.84
N VAL A 109 2.34 13.60 -11.51
CA VAL A 109 2.20 13.03 -10.17
C VAL A 109 3.43 12.17 -9.88
N LYS A 110 4.10 12.40 -8.74
CA LYS A 110 5.23 11.57 -8.31
C LYS A 110 4.74 10.31 -7.61
N ILE A 111 5.23 9.15 -8.02
CA ILE A 111 4.73 7.85 -7.58
C ILE A 111 5.93 7.01 -7.13
N LYS A 112 5.91 6.58 -5.87
CA LYS A 112 6.89 5.63 -5.33
C LYS A 112 6.19 4.33 -4.99
N ILE A 113 6.75 3.21 -5.44
CA ILE A 113 6.17 1.88 -5.27
C ILE A 113 7.18 0.95 -4.62
N ILE A 114 6.76 0.26 -3.57
CA ILE A 114 7.47 -0.87 -2.97
C ILE A 114 6.70 -2.13 -3.34
N CYS A 115 7.21 -2.90 -4.30
CA CYS A 115 6.58 -4.12 -4.80
C CYS A 115 7.56 -5.29 -4.74
N ARG A 116 7.37 -6.19 -3.76
CA ARG A 116 8.35 -7.26 -3.53
C ARG A 116 8.25 -8.45 -4.49
N GLY A 117 7.08 -8.67 -5.09
CA GLY A 117 6.78 -9.81 -5.95
C GLY A 117 6.58 -9.40 -7.41
N ILE A 118 5.50 -9.86 -8.03
CA ILE A 118 5.25 -9.65 -9.47
C ILE A 118 4.89 -8.19 -9.72
N CYS A 119 5.61 -7.51 -10.62
CA CYS A 119 5.28 -6.16 -11.07
C CYS A 119 5.33 -6.10 -12.59
N VAL A 120 4.18 -5.86 -13.23
CA VAL A 120 4.09 -5.71 -14.70
C VAL A 120 4.30 -4.26 -15.16
N LEU A 121 4.35 -3.31 -14.22
CA LEU A 121 4.62 -1.91 -14.51
C LEU A 121 6.11 -1.72 -14.82
N ILE A 122 6.42 -0.93 -15.85
CA ILE A 122 7.79 -0.57 -16.24
C ILE A 122 8.02 0.90 -15.89
N PRO A 123 8.84 1.22 -14.86
CA PRO A 123 9.13 2.59 -14.46
C PRO A 123 10.18 3.27 -15.36
N GLY A 124 10.28 4.59 -15.28
CA GLY A 124 11.37 5.36 -15.89
C GLY A 124 11.27 5.61 -17.40
N ILE A 125 10.17 5.25 -18.06
CA ILE A 125 9.98 5.51 -19.50
C ILE A 125 9.59 6.98 -19.69
N LYS A 126 10.42 7.73 -20.43
CA LYS A 126 10.18 9.15 -20.76
C LYS A 126 8.78 9.35 -21.36
N GLY A 127 8.03 10.33 -20.85
CA GLY A 127 6.66 10.63 -21.31
C GLY A 127 5.59 9.58 -20.98
N LEU A 128 5.91 8.55 -20.19
CA LEU A 128 4.96 7.52 -19.73
C LEU A 128 5.06 7.27 -18.22
N SER A 129 6.23 6.84 -17.74
CA SER A 129 6.48 6.40 -16.36
C SER A 129 7.70 7.04 -15.70
N GLU A 130 8.21 8.15 -16.26
CA GLU A 130 9.35 8.90 -15.73
C GLU A 130 9.15 9.45 -14.31
N ASN A 131 7.90 9.58 -13.85
CA ASN A 131 7.57 10.00 -12.50
C ASN A 131 7.26 8.82 -11.55
N ILE A 132 7.53 7.59 -12.00
CA ILE A 132 7.31 6.36 -11.23
C ILE A 132 8.66 5.74 -10.86
N GLU A 133 8.87 5.56 -9.57
CA GLU A 133 9.98 4.78 -9.01
C GLU A 133 9.41 3.49 -8.41
N VAL A 134 10.05 2.35 -8.71
CA VAL A 134 9.67 1.05 -8.16
C VAL A 134 10.88 0.37 -7.57
N ILE A 135 10.80 -0.02 -6.31
CA ILE A 135 11.77 -0.87 -5.65
C ILE A 135 11.14 -2.18 -5.18
N SER A 136 11.96 -3.22 -5.09
CA SER A 136 11.63 -4.50 -4.47
C SER A 136 12.58 -4.76 -3.32
N ILE A 137 12.05 -5.07 -2.14
CA ILE A 137 12.82 -5.45 -0.96
C ILE A 137 12.57 -6.93 -0.72
N VAL A 138 13.64 -7.73 -0.75
CA VAL A 138 13.64 -9.14 -0.38
C VAL A 138 14.78 -9.35 0.59
N ASP A 139 14.43 -9.66 1.83
CA ASP A 139 15.34 -9.83 2.95
C ASP A 139 14.84 -10.94 3.90
N LYS A 140 15.31 -10.97 5.15
CA LYS A 140 15.03 -12.03 6.14
C LYS A 140 13.52 -12.24 6.35
N TYR A 141 12.77 -11.17 6.58
CA TYR A 141 11.33 -11.21 6.72
C TYR A 141 10.65 -11.06 5.35
N LEU A 142 9.53 -11.74 5.17
CA LEU A 142 8.72 -11.61 3.97
C LEU A 142 7.91 -10.32 4.06
N GLU A 143 8.26 -9.33 3.24
CA GLU A 143 7.44 -8.12 3.07
C GLU A 143 6.04 -8.54 2.60
N HIS A 144 5.03 -8.44 3.48
CA HIS A 144 3.70 -8.94 3.19
C HIS A 144 2.62 -7.85 3.32
N SER A 145 2.91 -6.78 4.04
CA SER A 145 1.96 -5.69 4.23
C SER A 145 1.63 -4.95 2.93
N ARG A 146 0.34 -4.55 2.81
CA ARG A 146 -0.11 -3.62 1.77
C ARG A 146 -0.56 -2.32 2.42
N VAL A 147 0.11 -1.23 2.07
CA VAL A 147 -0.10 0.10 2.63
C VAL A 147 -0.14 1.10 1.49
N PHE A 148 -1.10 2.02 1.53
CA PHE A 148 -1.28 3.01 0.47
C PHE A 148 -1.41 4.39 1.08
N GLU A 149 -0.64 5.32 0.55
CA GLU A 149 -0.62 6.71 0.97
C GLU A 149 -0.77 7.63 -0.25
N PHE A 150 -1.70 8.57 -0.15
CA PHE A 150 -2.03 9.54 -1.21
C PHE A 150 -1.94 10.96 -0.65
N ALA A 151 -1.26 11.87 -1.34
CA ALA A 151 -1.01 13.22 -0.85
C ALA A 151 -2.27 14.03 -0.52
N ASN A 152 -3.31 13.86 -1.34
CA ASN A 152 -4.63 14.47 -1.18
C ASN A 152 -4.55 15.96 -0.81
N ASN A 153 -3.82 16.74 -1.62
CA ASN A 153 -3.66 18.18 -1.44
C ASN A 153 -3.14 18.57 -0.04
N GLY A 154 -2.15 17.84 0.48
CA GLY A 154 -1.52 18.14 1.78
C GLY A 154 -2.31 17.62 2.98
N LYS A 155 -3.35 16.81 2.77
CA LYS A 155 -4.05 16.06 3.83
C LYS A 155 -4.00 14.56 3.52
N PRO A 156 -2.84 13.91 3.73
CA PRO A 156 -2.62 12.58 3.21
C PRO A 156 -3.64 11.56 3.71
N LEU A 157 -4.02 10.64 2.83
CA LEU A 157 -4.93 9.54 3.14
C LEU A 157 -4.15 8.24 3.22
N PHE A 158 -4.35 7.49 4.29
CA PHE A 158 -3.66 6.23 4.56
C PHE A 158 -4.64 5.06 4.56
N PHE A 159 -4.23 3.95 3.95
CA PHE A 159 -5.00 2.72 3.91
C PHE A 159 -4.09 1.52 4.17
N ILE A 160 -4.58 0.55 4.93
CA ILE A 160 -4.04 -0.81 4.97
C ILE A 160 -4.98 -1.75 4.20
N SER A 161 -4.45 -2.81 3.60
CA SER A 161 -5.28 -3.78 2.89
C SER A 161 -4.78 -5.20 2.96
N SER A 162 -5.71 -6.15 2.83
CA SER A 162 -5.42 -7.54 2.52
C SER A 162 -5.20 -7.79 1.01
N ALA A 163 -5.63 -6.88 0.13
CA ALA A 163 -5.56 -7.03 -1.31
C ALA A 163 -4.22 -6.59 -1.91
N ASP A 164 -3.67 -7.43 -2.80
CA ASP A 164 -2.75 -6.97 -3.84
C ASP A 164 -3.52 -6.38 -5.04
N TRP A 165 -2.82 -5.66 -5.92
CA TRP A 165 -3.41 -5.14 -7.16
C TRP A 165 -3.35 -6.19 -8.28
N MET A 166 -4.12 -7.26 -8.09
CA MET A 166 -4.26 -8.37 -9.03
C MET A 166 -5.74 -8.70 -9.26
N ASN A 167 -6.12 -9.12 -10.47
CA ASN A 167 -7.51 -9.45 -10.82
C ASN A 167 -8.17 -10.40 -9.81
N ARG A 168 -7.47 -11.46 -9.37
CA ARG A 168 -8.01 -12.40 -8.38
C ARG A 168 -8.33 -11.77 -7.02
N ASN A 169 -7.56 -10.78 -6.58
CA ASN A 169 -7.80 -10.09 -5.31
C ASN A 169 -8.93 -9.05 -5.47
N LEU A 170 -9.02 -8.42 -6.64
CA LEU A 170 -9.96 -7.33 -6.88
C LEU A 170 -11.35 -7.80 -7.30
N ASP A 171 -11.47 -8.94 -8.00
CA ASP A 171 -12.72 -9.40 -8.62
C ASP A 171 -13.21 -10.75 -8.10
N HIS A 172 -12.35 -11.55 -7.46
CA HIS A 172 -12.66 -12.96 -7.15
C HIS A 172 -12.46 -13.35 -5.68
N ARG A 173 -12.01 -12.42 -4.83
CA ARG A 173 -11.77 -12.67 -3.41
C ARG A 173 -12.49 -11.63 -2.57
N TYR A 174 -12.85 -12.03 -1.36
CA TYR A 174 -13.19 -11.09 -0.31
C TYR A 174 -11.90 -10.53 0.27
N GLU A 175 -11.70 -9.24 0.05
CA GLU A 175 -10.57 -8.47 0.57
C GLU A 175 -11.12 -7.24 1.26
N VAL A 176 -10.35 -6.66 2.18
CA VAL A 176 -10.73 -5.43 2.88
C VAL A 176 -9.63 -4.38 2.68
N VAL A 177 -10.05 -3.16 2.37
CA VAL A 177 -9.25 -1.95 2.48
C VAL A 177 -9.81 -1.14 3.63
N CYS A 178 -8.95 -0.79 4.59
CA CYS A 178 -9.33 -0.05 5.79
C CYS A 178 -8.56 1.28 5.84
N PRO A 179 -9.26 2.42 5.98
CA PRO A 179 -8.61 3.70 6.19
C PRO A 179 -8.02 3.79 7.61
N VAL A 180 -6.84 4.40 7.73
CA VAL A 180 -6.21 4.70 9.01
C VAL A 180 -6.43 6.17 9.33
N TYR A 181 -7.17 6.46 10.40
CA TYR A 181 -7.54 7.83 10.76
C TYR A 181 -6.65 8.47 11.82
N ASP A 182 -6.07 7.67 12.71
CA ASP A 182 -5.27 8.17 13.82
C ASP A 182 -3.96 8.80 13.29
N PRO A 183 -3.70 10.09 13.56
CA PRO A 183 -2.51 10.78 13.03
C PRO A 183 -1.18 10.17 13.49
N ALA A 184 -1.11 9.59 14.69
CA ALA A 184 0.11 8.96 15.18
C ALA A 184 0.37 7.63 14.44
N LEU A 185 -0.67 6.86 14.14
CA LEU A 185 -0.55 5.66 13.29
C LEU A 185 -0.21 6.00 11.83
N GLN A 186 -0.79 7.07 11.30
CA GLN A 186 -0.45 7.58 9.96
C GLN A 186 1.03 7.96 9.86
N LYS A 187 1.53 8.69 10.87
CA LYS A 187 2.95 9.06 10.97
C LYS A 187 3.85 7.82 11.04
N GLU A 188 3.51 6.84 11.87
CA GLU A 188 4.26 5.59 11.98
C GLU A 188 4.33 4.83 10.64
N LEU A 189 3.20 4.67 9.96
CA LEU A 189 3.15 4.03 8.64
C LEU A 189 4.02 4.78 7.62
N HIS A 190 3.95 6.10 7.61
CA HIS A 190 4.78 6.93 6.73
C HIS A 190 6.27 6.73 7.01
N GLU A 191 6.69 6.80 8.28
CA GLU A 191 8.09 6.64 8.69
C GLU A 191 8.62 5.24 8.32
N VAL A 192 7.84 4.19 8.55
CA VAL A 192 8.17 2.82 8.11
C VAL A 192 8.37 2.77 6.58
N LEU A 193 7.46 3.35 5.80
CA LEU A 193 7.59 3.36 4.34
C LEU A 193 8.79 4.19 3.86
N GLN A 194 9.13 5.30 4.54
CA GLN A 194 10.33 6.08 4.23
C GLN A 194 11.62 5.29 4.51
N ILE A 195 11.69 4.58 5.64
CA ILE A 195 12.81 3.69 5.95
C ILE A 195 12.97 2.65 4.83
N GLN A 196 11.88 2.01 4.41
CA GLN A 196 11.90 1.06 3.29
C GLN A 196 12.36 1.68 1.97
N LEU A 197 11.89 2.89 1.64
CA LEU A 197 12.35 3.59 0.45
C LEU A 197 13.83 3.97 0.52
N SER A 198 14.36 4.24 1.71
CA SER A 198 15.78 4.58 1.91
C SER A 198 16.71 3.37 1.93
N ASP A 199 16.18 2.15 1.93
CA ASP A 199 16.98 0.93 1.92
C ASP A 199 17.97 0.93 0.75
N ASN A 200 19.25 0.78 1.09
CA ASN A 200 20.35 0.77 0.15
C ASN A 200 21.23 -0.50 0.25
N ARG A 201 20.69 -1.54 0.90
CA ARG A 201 21.36 -2.82 1.15
C ARG A 201 20.63 -4.02 0.55
N LYS A 202 19.30 -3.99 0.53
CA LYS A 202 18.42 -5.09 0.13
C LYS A 202 17.38 -4.69 -0.92
N ALA A 203 17.12 -3.39 -1.06
CA ALA A 203 16.28 -2.87 -2.14
C ALA A 203 16.92 -3.11 -3.51
N ARG A 204 16.09 -3.44 -4.48
CA ARG A 204 16.44 -3.64 -5.89
C ARG A 204 15.54 -2.79 -6.78
N LEU A 205 16.09 -2.30 -7.88
CA LEU A 205 15.35 -1.61 -8.91
C LEU A 205 14.54 -2.64 -9.73
N VAL A 206 13.29 -2.29 -10.02
CA VAL A 206 12.35 -3.17 -10.74
C VAL A 206 12.17 -2.66 -12.17
N ASN A 207 12.30 -3.57 -13.15
CA ASN A 207 12.05 -3.31 -14.57
C ASN A 207 12.79 -2.08 -15.16
N SER A 208 13.98 -1.74 -14.63
CA SER A 208 14.80 -0.58 -15.04
C SER A 208 15.92 -0.94 -16.04
N GLY A 209 15.66 -1.88 -16.95
CA GLY A 209 16.64 -2.38 -17.94
C GLY A 209 17.45 -3.59 -17.45
N LYS A 210 18.33 -3.40 -16.46
CA LYS A 210 19.04 -4.54 -15.82
C LYS A 210 18.18 -5.14 -14.70
N VAL A 211 18.00 -6.45 -14.74
CA VAL A 211 17.13 -7.17 -13.79
C VAL A 211 17.74 -7.19 -12.40
N ASN A 212 16.96 -6.82 -11.37
CA ASN A 212 17.29 -6.99 -9.95
C ASN A 212 18.59 -6.30 -9.49
N VAL A 213 18.95 -5.17 -10.10
CA VAL A 213 20.09 -4.35 -9.65
C VAL A 213 19.80 -3.79 -8.26
N TYR A 214 20.74 -3.94 -7.33
CA TYR A 214 20.62 -3.32 -6.01
C TYR A 214 20.58 -1.80 -6.13
N LYS A 215 19.72 -1.18 -5.32
CA LYS A 215 19.74 0.25 -5.06
C LYS A 215 20.94 0.51 -4.14
N ASN A 216 22.15 0.52 -4.69
CA ASN A 216 23.36 0.72 -3.90
C ASN A 216 23.43 2.16 -3.37
N ALA A 217 23.94 2.29 -2.16
CA ALA A 217 24.37 3.55 -1.60
C ALA A 217 25.46 4.17 -2.48
N GLY A 218 25.42 5.48 -2.72
CA GLY A 218 26.62 6.20 -3.12
C GLY A 218 27.71 6.08 -2.04
N ASN A 219 28.99 6.31 -2.37
CA ASN A 219 30.11 6.15 -1.43
C ASN A 219 29.98 7.00 -0.14
N SER A 220 29.09 8.00 -0.11
CA SER A 220 28.86 8.94 0.99
C SER A 220 27.58 8.68 1.80
N GLU A 221 26.78 7.68 1.46
CA GLU A 221 25.50 7.42 2.13
C GLU A 221 25.65 6.41 3.26
N SER A 222 25.02 6.70 4.40
CA SER A 222 24.95 5.77 5.52
C SER A 222 24.17 4.51 5.10
N PRO A 223 24.60 3.32 5.55
CA PRO A 223 23.92 2.09 5.20
C PRO A 223 22.56 2.00 5.89
N VAL A 224 21.53 1.69 5.11
CA VAL A 224 20.17 1.45 5.59
C VAL A 224 19.72 0.06 5.12
N ARG A 225 19.32 -0.78 6.08
CA ARG A 225 18.73 -2.09 5.84
C ARG A 225 17.38 -2.12 6.55
N SER A 226 16.35 -1.79 5.79
CA SER A 226 15.01 -1.43 6.27
C SER A 226 14.46 -2.33 7.38
N GLN A 227 14.60 -3.65 7.30
CA GLN A 227 14.07 -4.55 8.32
C GLN A 227 14.74 -4.40 9.70
N LEU A 228 16.02 -4.05 9.75
CA LEU A 228 16.72 -3.77 11.00
C LEU A 228 16.39 -2.36 11.50
N ASP A 229 16.45 -1.37 10.61
CA ASP A 229 16.14 0.03 10.95
C ASP A 229 14.68 0.20 11.43
N ILE A 230 13.73 -0.54 10.85
CA ILE A 230 12.33 -0.58 11.32
C ILE A 230 12.25 -1.19 12.72
N TYR A 231 13.01 -2.25 12.99
CA TYR A 231 13.06 -2.86 14.33
C TYR A 231 13.56 -1.85 15.36
N ASP A 232 14.67 -1.17 15.09
CA ASP A 232 15.24 -0.16 15.98
C ASP A 232 14.27 1.01 16.19
N TYR A 233 13.62 1.47 15.11
CA TYR A 233 12.59 2.52 15.16
C TYR A 233 11.39 2.14 16.06
N LEU A 234 10.84 0.93 15.89
CA LEU A 234 9.71 0.47 16.68
C LEU A 234 10.11 0.19 18.13
N HIS A 235 11.31 -0.33 18.36
CA HIS A 235 11.83 -0.61 19.68
C HIS A 235 12.11 0.66 20.49
N ALA A 236 12.60 1.73 19.84
CA ALA A 236 12.81 3.01 20.52
C ALA A 236 11.50 3.71 20.91
N LYS A 237 10.38 3.31 20.31
CA LYS A 237 9.04 3.86 20.58
C LYS A 237 8.32 3.11 21.70
N SER A 238 8.61 1.83 21.89
CA SER A 238 8.04 0.96 22.94
C SER A 238 8.62 1.25 24.32
#